data_AF-A0ABC9UHF8-F1
#
_entry.id   AF-A0ABC9UHF8-F1
#
_cell.length_a   1.000
_cell.length_b   1.000
_cell.length_c   1.000
_cell.angle_alpha   90.00
_cell.angle_beta   90.00
_cell.angle_gamma   90.00
#
_symmetry.space_group_name_H-M   'P 1'
#
loop_
_entity.id
_entity.type
_entity.pdbx_description
1 polymer ?
#
loop_
_entity_poly.entity_id
_entity_poly.type
_entity_poly.pdbx_seq_one_letter_code
_entity_poly.pdbx_strand_id
1 'polypeptide(L)'
;MIGVRISPYCPRVISENDIPVHKSLGLVAQTRKVGVPRPMPCIVILVHGVNDVGEAYQNQEKGIISGLSKRLNRSDLYAHEWKDFIMSHNEEAQKKICEPGRSPIIPFYWGYKPVTHEEWRADQKRYRDEVGKLGSDAHIPYDAYQEDDETKKAALGNDSKGAFAFQNDCFKNALDINFAKGGGTFANATTNIPDMLGPGAGGVAVAATGFMTLHANGGDFTHPIFPNPHRIYQFFAAQRLADLIIQIRKEPVTENDVINIVAHSQGTIITMLANMLVKQAGYDPVNCTILTHSPYSLEERLLENAQSGHHQTSVARQQTFSNFCALMATQYKGGEVTEADMLAMEAACTLRKPSDNPLRQDARFRRDNNGKVYNYFCPNDGTVSLKNIQGIGWRGIPQNIACHIPNLYQRVFYQHGHVGFPPDKTCFELPAIQKGDAKYSSVTNAIYSARDVVINGEELPEPFVFELQGEKNR
;
A
#
# COMPACT_ATOMS: atom_id res chain seq x y z
N MET A 1 1.98 -28.36 -33.53
CA MET A 1 3.32 -28.14 -32.96
C MET A 1 3.17 -27.22 -31.77
N ILE A 2 3.35 -27.76 -30.57
CA ILE A 2 3.24 -27.00 -29.32
C ILE A 2 4.55 -26.25 -29.16
N GLY A 3 4.51 -24.93 -29.26
CA GLY A 3 5.68 -24.07 -29.05
C GLY A 3 6.14 -24.21 -27.60
N VAL A 4 7.35 -24.76 -27.41
CA VAL A 4 8.01 -24.81 -26.10
C VAL A 4 8.15 -23.37 -25.61
N ARG A 5 7.41 -23.00 -24.56
CA ARG A 5 7.66 -21.76 -23.82
C ARG A 5 8.98 -21.92 -23.09
N ILE A 6 10.05 -21.42 -23.70
CA ILE A 6 11.35 -21.28 -23.07
C ILE A 6 11.16 -20.24 -21.95
N SER A 7 11.48 -20.60 -20.70
CA SER A 7 11.54 -19.64 -19.61
C SER A 7 12.42 -18.44 -20.05
N PRO A 8 12.01 -17.17 -19.84
CA PRO A 8 12.92 -16.04 -20.07
C PRO A 8 14.17 -16.12 -19.19
N TYR A 9 14.12 -16.93 -18.14
CA TYR A 9 15.26 -17.33 -17.32
C TYR A 9 15.80 -18.67 -17.83
N CYS A 10 16.51 -18.63 -18.95
CA CYS A 10 17.30 -19.74 -19.47
C CYS A 10 18.44 -20.11 -18.50
N PRO A 11 18.86 -21.39 -18.44
CA PRO A 11 20.04 -21.79 -17.69
C PRO A 11 21.27 -21.02 -18.18
N ARG A 12 22.13 -20.64 -17.23
CA ARG A 12 23.38 -19.94 -17.53
C ARG A 12 24.55 -20.91 -17.48
N VAL A 13 24.92 -21.41 -18.65
CA VAL A 13 26.25 -22.02 -18.83
C VAL A 13 27.27 -20.89 -18.75
N ILE A 14 28.12 -20.92 -17.74
CA ILE A 14 29.09 -19.85 -17.44
C ILE A 14 30.38 -20.04 -18.25
N SER A 15 30.65 -21.27 -18.71
CA SER A 15 31.63 -21.61 -19.73
C SER A 15 31.44 -23.05 -20.25
N GLU A 16 31.75 -23.30 -21.53
CA GLU A 16 31.76 -24.62 -22.20
C GLU A 16 32.83 -24.62 -23.31
N ASN A 17 33.49 -25.77 -23.54
CA ASN A 17 34.59 -25.95 -24.51
C ASN A 17 35.81 -25.02 -24.30
N ASP A 18 36.21 -24.81 -23.05
CA ASP A 18 37.42 -24.05 -22.73
C ASP A 18 38.67 -24.73 -23.30
N ILE A 19 39.29 -24.10 -24.30
CA ILE A 19 40.55 -24.55 -24.89
C ILE A 19 41.70 -24.02 -24.03
N PRO A 20 42.58 -24.87 -23.47
CA PRO A 20 43.71 -24.41 -22.69
C PRO A 20 44.65 -23.57 -23.56
N VAL A 21 44.95 -22.36 -23.08
CA VAL A 21 45.90 -21.43 -23.70
C VAL A 21 47.22 -21.46 -22.95
N HIS A 22 48.32 -21.52 -23.69
CA HIS A 22 49.67 -21.64 -23.12
C HIS A 22 50.01 -20.42 -22.23
N LYS A 23 50.64 -20.66 -21.06
CA LYS A 23 50.87 -19.63 -20.01
C LYS A 23 51.60 -18.38 -20.51
N SER A 24 52.36 -18.49 -21.59
CA SER A 24 53.17 -17.41 -22.17
C SER A 24 52.36 -16.35 -22.92
N LEU A 25 51.07 -16.59 -23.22
CA LEU A 25 50.24 -15.68 -24.01
C LEU A 25 49.64 -14.51 -23.22
N GLY A 26 49.94 -14.42 -21.91
CA GLY A 26 49.49 -13.34 -21.04
C GLY A 26 48.03 -13.44 -20.58
N LEU A 27 47.69 -12.72 -19.51
CA LEU A 27 46.39 -12.79 -18.82
C LEU A 27 45.18 -12.46 -19.72
N VAL A 28 45.36 -11.55 -20.69
CA VAL A 28 44.29 -11.12 -21.59
C VAL A 28 43.86 -12.25 -22.54
N ALA A 29 44.82 -13.05 -23.04
CA ALA A 29 44.52 -14.19 -23.91
C ALA A 29 43.92 -15.38 -23.13
N GLN A 30 44.06 -15.39 -21.80
CA GLN A 30 43.56 -16.43 -20.89
C GLN A 30 42.21 -16.08 -20.25
N THR A 31 41.64 -14.92 -20.56
CA THR A 31 40.40 -14.44 -19.93
C THR A 31 39.31 -14.16 -20.95
N ARG A 32 38.11 -14.67 -20.69
CA ARG A 32 36.89 -14.35 -21.44
C ARG A 32 35.92 -13.60 -20.53
N LYS A 33 35.38 -12.47 -21.01
CA LYS A 33 34.33 -11.74 -20.29
C LYS A 33 32.99 -12.45 -20.49
N VAL A 34 32.30 -12.77 -19.40
CA VAL A 34 30.97 -13.40 -19.42
C VAL A 34 29.96 -12.47 -18.75
N GLY A 35 28.88 -12.12 -19.45
CA GLY A 35 27.84 -11.23 -18.92
C GLY A 35 26.92 -11.95 -17.94
N VAL A 36 26.94 -11.57 -16.66
CA VAL A 36 26.09 -12.13 -15.59
C VAL A 36 24.90 -11.22 -15.32
N PRO A 37 23.65 -11.71 -15.42
CA PRO A 37 22.52 -10.98 -14.88
C PRO A 37 22.75 -10.75 -13.39
N ARG A 38 22.70 -9.49 -12.97
CA ARG A 38 22.85 -9.14 -11.55
C ARG A 38 21.65 -9.68 -10.77
N PRO A 39 21.80 -10.09 -9.50
CA PRO A 39 20.65 -10.37 -8.65
C PRO A 39 19.69 -9.18 -8.56
N MET A 40 18.40 -9.42 -8.31
CA MET A 40 17.48 -8.34 -7.97
C MET A 40 17.84 -7.77 -6.60
N PRO A 41 17.74 -6.45 -6.40
CA PRO A 41 18.18 -5.83 -5.14
C PRO A 41 17.24 -6.10 -3.97
N CYS A 42 15.95 -6.32 -4.24
CA CYS A 42 14.91 -6.60 -3.26
C CYS A 42 13.59 -7.00 -3.96
N ILE A 43 12.60 -7.33 -3.14
CA ILE A 43 11.18 -7.39 -3.48
C ILE A 43 10.49 -6.13 -2.93
N VAL A 44 9.60 -5.53 -3.71
CA VAL A 44 8.78 -4.39 -3.30
C VAL A 44 7.32 -4.68 -3.60
N ILE A 45 6.50 -4.83 -2.56
CA ILE A 45 5.05 -5.01 -2.69
C ILE A 45 4.37 -3.64 -2.61
N LEU A 46 3.60 -3.29 -3.63
CA LEU A 46 2.80 -2.06 -3.64
C LEU A 46 1.37 -2.38 -3.21
N VAL A 47 0.84 -1.69 -2.21
CA VAL A 47 -0.52 -1.91 -1.67
C VAL A 47 -1.33 -0.62 -1.79
N HIS A 48 -2.38 -0.65 -2.60
CA HIS A 48 -3.24 0.51 -2.86
C HIS A 48 -4.29 0.76 -1.76
N GLY A 49 -5.00 1.89 -1.83
CA GLY A 49 -6.03 2.31 -0.88
C GLY A 49 -7.44 1.79 -1.17
N VAL A 50 -8.44 2.33 -0.45
CA VAL A 50 -9.87 2.13 -0.78
C VAL A 50 -10.26 2.87 -2.05
N ASN A 51 -11.23 2.34 -2.79
CA ASN A 51 -11.72 2.94 -4.05
C ASN A 51 -10.56 3.35 -4.99
N ASP A 52 -9.51 2.55 -4.98
CA ASP A 52 -8.31 2.69 -5.76
C ASP A 52 -8.09 1.34 -6.42
N VAL A 53 -7.78 1.38 -7.69
CA VAL A 53 -7.59 0.20 -8.53
C VAL A 53 -6.12 -0.12 -8.76
N GLY A 54 -5.23 0.51 -7.98
CA GLY A 54 -3.80 0.50 -8.23
C GLY A 54 -3.44 1.31 -9.47
N GLU A 55 -4.22 2.35 -9.81
CA GLU A 55 -4.00 3.17 -11.02
C GLU A 55 -2.59 3.78 -11.04
N ALA A 56 -2.06 4.10 -9.85
CA ALA A 56 -0.75 4.68 -9.68
C ALA A 56 0.40 3.65 -9.72
N TYR A 57 0.15 2.33 -9.74
CA TYR A 57 1.21 1.32 -9.67
C TYR A 57 2.24 1.46 -10.80
N GLN A 58 1.79 1.75 -12.02
CA GLN A 58 2.69 1.97 -13.14
C GLN A 58 3.62 3.18 -12.90
N ASN A 59 3.11 4.25 -12.30
CA ASN A 59 3.89 5.46 -12.00
C ASN A 59 4.83 5.22 -10.82
N GLN A 60 4.35 4.55 -9.77
CA GLN A 60 5.15 4.16 -8.60
C GLN A 60 6.29 3.23 -8.98
N GLU A 61 6.04 2.23 -9.83
CA GLU A 61 7.08 1.35 -10.36
C GLU A 61 8.18 2.15 -11.08
N LYS A 62 7.81 3.05 -12.01
CA LYS A 62 8.78 3.89 -12.73
C LYS A 62 9.63 4.71 -11.75
N GLY A 63 8.99 5.32 -10.74
CA GLY A 63 9.68 6.09 -9.71
C GLY A 63 10.65 5.23 -8.89
N ILE A 64 10.22 4.05 -8.45
CA ILE A 64 11.05 3.12 -7.67
C ILE A 64 12.23 2.60 -8.50
N ILE A 65 12.00 2.23 -9.76
CA ILE A 65 13.06 1.81 -10.68
C ILE A 65 14.06 2.94 -10.90
N SER A 66 13.60 4.17 -11.11
CA SER A 66 14.47 5.34 -11.26
C SER A 66 15.33 5.55 -10.00
N GLY A 67 14.72 5.50 -8.81
CA GLY A 67 15.41 5.63 -7.54
C GLY A 67 16.44 4.51 -7.31
N LEU A 68 16.09 3.25 -7.58
CA LEU A 68 17.00 2.11 -7.48
C LEU A 68 18.14 2.19 -8.49
N SER A 69 17.84 2.57 -9.74
CA SER A 69 18.82 2.74 -10.81
C SER A 69 19.87 3.77 -10.42
N LYS A 70 19.42 4.89 -9.83
CA LYS A 70 20.29 5.94 -9.31
C LYS A 70 21.10 5.47 -8.09
N ARG A 71 20.43 4.88 -7.09
CA ARG A 71 21.07 4.42 -5.84
C ARG A 71 22.13 3.35 -6.08
N LEU A 72 21.89 2.43 -7.01
CA LEU A 72 22.73 1.27 -7.27
C LEU A 72 23.64 1.45 -8.49
N ASN A 73 23.50 2.57 -9.23
CA ASN A 73 24.13 2.80 -10.53
C ASN A 73 23.90 1.61 -11.49
N ARG A 74 22.62 1.27 -11.67
CA ARG A 74 22.16 0.16 -12.52
C ARG A 74 21.28 0.69 -13.63
N SER A 75 21.47 0.18 -14.83
CA SER A 75 20.67 0.51 -16.03
C SER A 75 19.90 -0.69 -16.59
N ASP A 76 19.94 -1.83 -15.89
CA ASP A 76 19.30 -3.08 -16.32
C ASP A 76 17.89 -3.27 -15.76
N LEU A 77 17.40 -2.33 -14.92
CA LEU A 77 16.05 -2.37 -14.37
C LEU A 77 15.09 -1.66 -15.34
N TYR A 78 13.95 -2.28 -15.62
CA TYR A 78 12.90 -1.69 -16.46
C TYR A 78 11.52 -2.18 -16.04
N ALA A 79 10.53 -1.30 -16.22
CA ALA A 79 9.17 -1.51 -15.76
C ALA A 79 8.50 -2.71 -16.45
N HIS A 80 7.50 -3.28 -15.77
CA HIS A 80 6.57 -4.20 -16.40
C HIS A 80 5.83 -3.55 -17.58
N GLU A 81 5.32 -4.37 -18.49
CA GLU A 81 4.34 -3.90 -19.48
C GLU A 81 2.95 -3.91 -18.85
N TRP A 82 2.33 -2.73 -18.78
CA TRP A 82 1.01 -2.53 -18.21
C TRP A 82 -0.03 -2.37 -19.32
N LYS A 83 -1.20 -2.99 -19.14
CA LYS A 83 -2.36 -2.78 -19.99
C LYS A 83 -3.60 -2.54 -19.16
N ASP A 84 -4.49 -1.73 -19.71
CA ASP A 84 -5.84 -1.56 -19.21
C ASP A 84 -6.52 -2.94 -19.20
N PHE A 85 -7.12 -3.26 -18.08
CA PHE A 85 -7.72 -4.56 -17.82
C PHE A 85 -9.21 -4.44 -17.54
N ILE A 86 -9.62 -3.42 -16.78
CA ILE A 86 -11.02 -3.22 -16.39
C ILE A 86 -11.34 -1.74 -16.47
N MET A 87 -12.37 -1.36 -17.23
CA MET A 87 -12.93 -0.01 -17.18
C MET A 87 -13.71 0.14 -15.87
N SER A 88 -13.36 1.12 -15.06
CA SER A 88 -14.09 1.57 -13.89
C SER A 88 -15.07 2.68 -14.28
N HIS A 89 -16.15 2.85 -13.52
CA HIS A 89 -17.10 3.94 -13.76
C HIS A 89 -16.44 5.27 -13.37
N ASN A 90 -16.24 6.17 -14.35
CA ASN A 90 -15.71 7.53 -14.16
C ASN A 90 -14.29 7.63 -13.58
N GLU A 91 -13.51 6.53 -13.59
CA GLU A 91 -12.12 6.46 -13.11
C GLU A 91 -11.21 5.95 -14.24
N GLU A 92 -9.89 6.11 -14.10
CA GLU A 92 -8.94 5.49 -15.03
C GLU A 92 -9.08 3.96 -14.98
N ALA A 93 -8.93 3.31 -16.13
CA ALA A 93 -9.02 1.85 -16.20
C ALA A 93 -8.00 1.20 -15.27
N GLN A 94 -8.41 0.14 -14.56
CA GLN A 94 -7.49 -0.67 -13.79
C GLN A 94 -6.43 -1.23 -14.73
N LYS A 95 -5.15 -1.05 -14.39
CA LYS A 95 -4.05 -1.61 -15.16
C LYS A 95 -3.55 -2.89 -14.50
N LYS A 96 -3.19 -3.87 -15.32
CA LYS A 96 -2.48 -5.08 -14.87
C LYS A 96 -1.17 -5.25 -15.63
N ILE A 97 -0.25 -5.99 -15.01
CA ILE A 97 0.94 -6.49 -15.68
C ILE A 97 0.49 -7.52 -16.73
N CYS A 98 0.87 -7.31 -17.98
CA CYS A 98 0.64 -8.27 -19.07
C CYS A 98 1.91 -9.03 -19.45
N GLU A 99 3.08 -8.39 -19.34
CA GLU A 99 4.39 -9.02 -19.54
C GLU A 99 5.36 -8.56 -18.44
N PRO A 100 6.16 -9.47 -17.88
CA PRO A 100 7.08 -9.14 -16.81
C PRO A 100 8.27 -8.31 -17.32
N GLY A 101 8.48 -7.13 -16.74
CA GLY A 101 9.72 -6.38 -16.86
C GLY A 101 10.79 -6.89 -15.89
N ARG A 102 11.94 -6.20 -15.87
CA ARG A 102 12.99 -6.43 -14.88
C ARG A 102 12.82 -5.49 -13.70
N SER A 103 11.75 -5.75 -12.95
CA SER A 103 11.27 -4.90 -11.87
C SER A 103 11.14 -5.68 -10.56
N PRO A 104 11.44 -5.07 -9.40
CA PRO A 104 11.27 -5.71 -8.10
C PRO A 104 9.80 -5.66 -7.63
N ILE A 105 8.90 -5.10 -8.43
CA ILE A 105 7.56 -4.72 -7.99
C ILE A 105 6.59 -5.89 -8.07
N ILE A 106 5.84 -6.10 -6.99
CA ILE A 106 4.66 -6.96 -6.95
C ILE A 106 3.47 -6.05 -6.63
N PRO A 107 2.58 -5.75 -7.58
CA PRO A 107 1.34 -5.04 -7.26
C PRO A 107 0.38 -5.96 -6.51
N PHE A 108 -0.06 -5.53 -5.33
CA PHE A 108 -1.02 -6.27 -4.50
C PHE A 108 -2.41 -5.66 -4.60
N TYR A 109 -3.25 -6.27 -5.44
CA TYR A 109 -4.64 -5.88 -5.60
C TYR A 109 -5.51 -6.51 -4.52
N TRP A 110 -6.39 -5.70 -3.96
CA TRP A 110 -7.40 -6.16 -3.03
C TRP A 110 -8.69 -5.40 -3.24
N GLY A 111 -9.77 -5.88 -2.64
CA GLY A 111 -11.08 -5.26 -2.81
C GLY A 111 -12.20 -6.18 -2.40
N TYR A 112 -13.39 -5.82 -2.86
CA TYR A 112 -14.64 -6.48 -2.54
C TYR A 112 -15.29 -7.03 -3.81
N LYS A 113 -15.84 -8.24 -3.70
CA LYS A 113 -16.65 -8.90 -4.74
C LYS A 113 -17.75 -9.70 -4.06
N PRO A 114 -19.04 -9.39 -4.27
CA PRO A 114 -20.13 -10.17 -3.73
C PRO A 114 -20.28 -11.51 -4.45
N VAL A 115 -20.86 -12.47 -3.74
CA VAL A 115 -21.30 -13.76 -4.30
C VAL A 115 -22.52 -13.57 -5.20
N THR A 116 -22.85 -14.57 -6.00
CA THR A 116 -24.10 -14.55 -6.76
C THR A 116 -25.31 -14.54 -5.83
N HIS A 117 -26.45 -14.04 -6.29
CA HIS A 117 -27.68 -14.04 -5.49
C HIS A 117 -28.14 -15.47 -5.14
N GLU A 118 -27.87 -16.46 -5.99
CA GLU A 118 -28.13 -17.87 -5.68
C GLU A 118 -27.27 -18.39 -4.53
N GLU A 119 -25.95 -18.19 -4.60
CA GLU A 119 -25.01 -18.57 -3.54
C GLU A 119 -25.37 -17.90 -2.22
N TRP A 120 -25.72 -16.61 -2.25
CA TRP A 120 -26.19 -15.89 -1.08
C TRP A 120 -27.45 -16.55 -0.49
N ARG A 121 -28.48 -16.85 -1.29
CA ARG A 121 -29.70 -17.51 -0.80
C ARG A 121 -29.42 -18.87 -0.17
N ALA A 122 -28.53 -19.65 -0.77
CA ALA A 122 -28.10 -20.95 -0.23
C ALA A 122 -27.39 -20.77 1.12
N ASP A 123 -26.51 -19.78 1.22
CA ASP A 123 -25.76 -19.48 2.44
C ASP A 123 -26.66 -18.93 3.57
N GLN A 124 -27.65 -18.10 3.24
CA GLN A 124 -28.67 -17.66 4.20
C GLN A 124 -29.46 -18.83 4.80
N LYS A 125 -29.74 -19.86 3.99
CA LYS A 125 -30.39 -21.08 4.48
C LYS A 125 -29.46 -21.86 5.40
N ARG A 126 -28.21 -22.09 4.98
CA ARG A 126 -27.17 -22.74 5.81
C ARG A 126 -27.05 -22.05 7.17
N TYR A 127 -26.94 -20.72 7.19
CA TYR A 127 -26.79 -19.96 8.42
C TYR A 127 -27.96 -20.13 9.39
N ARG A 128 -29.21 -20.08 8.91
CA ARG A 128 -30.39 -20.33 9.77
C ARG A 128 -30.37 -21.74 10.37
N ASP A 129 -29.96 -22.74 9.58
CA ASP A 129 -29.83 -24.12 10.04
C ASP A 129 -28.69 -24.27 11.08
N GLU A 130 -27.59 -23.53 10.91
CA GLU A 130 -26.47 -23.51 11.85
C GLU A 130 -26.80 -22.77 13.15
N VAL A 131 -27.44 -21.60 13.10
CA VAL A 131 -27.81 -20.83 14.31
C VAL A 131 -28.68 -21.66 15.25
N GLY A 132 -29.62 -22.45 14.70
CA GLY A 132 -30.43 -23.35 15.50
C GLY A 132 -29.64 -24.46 16.23
N LYS A 133 -28.44 -24.81 15.74
CA LYS A 133 -27.59 -25.89 16.27
C LYS A 133 -26.42 -25.39 17.12
N LEU A 134 -25.77 -24.31 16.65
CA LEU A 134 -24.50 -23.79 17.14
C LEU A 134 -24.66 -22.47 17.91
N GLY A 135 -25.83 -21.82 17.84
CA GLY A 135 -26.06 -20.53 18.49
C GLY A 135 -25.05 -19.47 18.04
N SER A 136 -24.25 -18.97 18.98
CA SER A 136 -23.21 -17.97 18.73
C SER A 136 -22.02 -18.47 17.92
N ASP A 137 -21.83 -19.79 17.81
CA ASP A 137 -20.70 -20.40 17.11
C ASP A 137 -21.01 -20.64 15.61
N ALA A 138 -22.19 -20.25 15.14
CA ALA A 138 -22.57 -20.35 13.74
C ALA A 138 -21.69 -19.44 12.86
N HIS A 139 -21.31 -19.92 11.67
CA HIS A 139 -20.48 -19.12 10.78
C HIS A 139 -21.26 -17.97 10.17
N ILE A 140 -20.68 -16.77 10.21
CA ILE A 140 -21.26 -15.55 9.66
C ILE A 140 -21.59 -15.76 8.17
N PRO A 141 -22.82 -15.46 7.72
CA PRO A 141 -23.19 -15.61 6.32
C PRO A 141 -22.66 -14.45 5.47
N TYR A 142 -22.64 -14.64 4.16
CA TYR A 142 -22.48 -13.53 3.22
C TYR A 142 -23.60 -12.51 3.44
N ASP A 143 -23.23 -11.24 3.54
CA ASP A 143 -24.18 -10.14 3.71
C ASP A 143 -24.50 -9.45 2.38
N ALA A 144 -23.75 -9.74 1.33
CA ALA A 144 -23.84 -9.06 0.06
C ALA A 144 -23.90 -10.02 -1.14
N TYR A 145 -24.70 -9.64 -2.14
CA TYR A 145 -24.86 -10.38 -3.38
C TYR A 145 -24.88 -9.48 -4.61
N GLN A 146 -24.58 -10.08 -5.76
CA GLN A 146 -24.68 -9.46 -7.08
C GLN A 146 -26.15 -9.20 -7.42
N GLU A 147 -26.52 -7.94 -7.68
CA GLU A 147 -27.91 -7.61 -8.03
C GLU A 147 -28.24 -8.18 -9.42
N ASP A 148 -29.27 -9.03 -9.46
CA ASP A 148 -29.73 -9.75 -10.66
C ASP A 148 -31.13 -9.31 -11.10
N ASP A 149 -31.81 -8.42 -10.37
CA ASP A 149 -33.09 -7.85 -10.75
C ASP A 149 -32.92 -6.73 -11.79
N GLU A 150 -33.37 -6.96 -13.02
CA GLU A 150 -33.25 -6.01 -14.12
C GLU A 150 -33.97 -4.68 -13.86
N THR A 151 -35.06 -4.67 -13.08
CA THR A 151 -35.78 -3.43 -12.75
C THR A 151 -34.95 -2.58 -11.79
N LYS A 152 -34.33 -3.19 -10.78
CA LYS A 152 -33.48 -2.47 -9.83
C LYS A 152 -32.18 -2.01 -10.47
N LYS A 153 -31.57 -2.82 -11.34
CA LYS A 153 -30.40 -2.42 -12.14
C LYS A 153 -30.73 -1.23 -13.02
N ALA A 154 -31.86 -1.27 -13.73
CA ALA A 154 -32.31 -0.15 -14.55
C ALA A 154 -32.58 1.12 -13.74
N ALA A 155 -33.12 1.01 -12.53
CA ALA A 155 -33.34 2.14 -11.63
C ALA A 155 -32.04 2.84 -11.17
N LEU A 156 -30.89 2.16 -11.27
CA LEU A 156 -29.56 2.71 -10.98
C LEU A 156 -28.80 3.14 -12.24
N GLY A 157 -29.43 3.08 -13.41
CA GLY A 157 -28.79 3.41 -14.70
C GLY A 157 -27.97 2.26 -15.30
N ASN A 158 -28.01 1.06 -14.72
CA ASN A 158 -27.43 -0.15 -15.28
C ASN A 158 -28.45 -0.88 -16.18
N ASP A 159 -28.90 -0.22 -17.25
CA ASP A 159 -29.90 -0.75 -18.19
C ASP A 159 -29.30 -1.09 -19.58
N SER A 160 -27.96 -1.13 -19.68
CA SER A 160 -27.20 -1.33 -20.92
C SER A 160 -27.43 -0.27 -22.01
N LYS A 161 -28.08 0.88 -21.69
CA LYS A 161 -28.28 2.00 -22.64
C LYS A 161 -27.32 3.18 -22.40
N GLY A 162 -26.63 3.19 -21.26
CA GLY A 162 -25.60 4.17 -20.94
C GLY A 162 -24.33 4.00 -21.77
N ALA A 163 -23.49 5.04 -21.82
CA ALA A 163 -22.20 5.02 -22.50
C ALA A 163 -21.16 4.08 -21.84
N PHE A 164 -21.44 3.59 -20.62
CA PHE A 164 -20.54 2.78 -19.82
C PHE A 164 -21.29 1.59 -19.21
N ALA A 165 -20.64 0.43 -19.19
CA ALA A 165 -21.13 -0.78 -18.54
C ALA A 165 -20.57 -0.89 -17.13
N PHE A 166 -21.42 -1.21 -16.16
CA PHE A 166 -21.06 -1.44 -14.76
C PHE A 166 -22.02 -2.45 -14.13
N GLN A 167 -21.75 -2.87 -12.90
CA GLN A 167 -22.65 -3.75 -12.13
C GLN A 167 -23.01 -3.15 -10.78
N ASN A 168 -23.92 -3.78 -10.07
CA ASN A 168 -24.34 -3.36 -8.73
C ASN A 168 -24.39 -4.53 -7.75
N ASP A 169 -24.17 -4.24 -6.47
CA ASP A 169 -24.55 -5.16 -5.39
C ASP A 169 -25.97 -4.88 -4.89
N CYS A 170 -26.45 -5.74 -4.00
CA CYS A 170 -27.73 -5.60 -3.30
C CYS A 170 -27.87 -4.32 -2.47
N PHE A 171 -26.76 -3.62 -2.21
CA PHE A 171 -26.76 -2.33 -1.53
C PHE A 171 -26.75 -1.15 -2.50
N LYS A 172 -26.81 -1.38 -3.81
CA LYS A 172 -26.79 -0.36 -4.88
C LYS A 172 -25.42 0.29 -5.08
N ASN A 173 -24.36 -0.25 -4.49
CA ASN A 173 -23.01 0.23 -4.78
C ASN A 173 -22.66 -0.10 -6.23
N ALA A 174 -22.06 0.86 -6.95
CA ALA A 174 -21.51 0.61 -8.27
C ALA A 174 -20.23 -0.25 -8.17
N LEU A 175 -20.21 -1.31 -8.96
CA LEU A 175 -19.13 -2.28 -9.13
C LEU A 175 -18.69 -2.30 -10.60
N ASP A 176 -17.50 -2.85 -10.85
CA ASP A 176 -17.04 -3.10 -12.21
C ASP A 176 -17.86 -4.21 -12.91
N ILE A 177 -17.60 -4.40 -14.20
CA ILE A 177 -18.29 -5.40 -15.04
C ILE A 177 -18.15 -6.85 -14.55
N ASN A 178 -17.16 -7.14 -13.70
CA ASN A 178 -16.90 -8.44 -13.09
C ASN A 178 -17.49 -8.55 -11.67
N PHE A 179 -18.35 -7.61 -11.29
CA PHE A 179 -18.90 -7.44 -9.94
C PHE A 179 -17.81 -7.26 -8.87
N ALA A 180 -16.71 -6.58 -9.18
CA ALA A 180 -15.68 -6.28 -8.20
C ALA A 180 -15.51 -4.77 -7.98
N LYS A 181 -14.93 -4.42 -6.84
CA LYS A 181 -14.53 -3.05 -6.51
C LYS A 181 -13.13 -3.06 -5.91
N GLY A 182 -12.18 -2.50 -6.67
CA GLY A 182 -10.80 -2.30 -6.23
C GLY A 182 -10.77 -1.44 -4.96
N GLY A 183 -10.08 -1.92 -3.94
CA GLY A 183 -9.99 -1.28 -2.62
C GLY A 183 -11.28 -1.36 -1.80
N GLY A 184 -12.36 -1.92 -2.35
CA GLY A 184 -13.68 -1.86 -1.76
C GLY A 184 -14.26 -0.44 -1.71
N THR A 185 -15.34 -0.26 -0.96
CA THR A 185 -16.04 1.02 -0.92
C THR A 185 -15.32 2.03 -0.04
N PHE A 186 -15.25 3.29 -0.48
CA PHE A 186 -14.64 4.38 0.30
C PHE A 186 -15.29 4.54 1.68
N ALA A 187 -16.62 4.41 1.76
CA ALA A 187 -17.37 4.49 3.01
C ALA A 187 -17.03 3.36 4.01
N ASN A 188 -16.37 2.29 3.56
CA ASN A 188 -15.90 1.21 4.43
C ASN A 188 -14.47 1.38 4.93
N ALA A 189 -13.79 2.48 4.61
CA ALA A 189 -12.50 2.77 5.22
C ALA A 189 -12.60 2.76 6.76
N THR A 190 -11.55 2.28 7.41
CA THR A 190 -11.47 2.18 8.88
C THR A 190 -10.27 2.97 9.38
N THR A 191 -10.30 3.31 10.67
CA THR A 191 -9.19 4.02 11.32
C THR A 191 -8.39 3.12 12.27
N ASN A 192 -8.77 1.84 12.36
CA ASN A 192 -8.13 0.84 13.21
C ASN A 192 -8.35 -0.59 12.64
N ILE A 193 -7.64 -1.56 13.22
CA ILE A 193 -7.65 -2.96 12.76
C ILE A 193 -8.97 -3.68 13.11
N PRO A 194 -9.47 -3.67 14.37
CA PRO A 194 -10.70 -4.42 14.69
C PRO A 194 -11.94 -4.00 13.90
N ASP A 195 -12.04 -2.74 13.49
CA ASP A 195 -13.15 -2.26 12.67
C ASP A 195 -13.25 -2.96 11.30
N MET A 196 -12.18 -3.61 10.83
CA MET A 196 -12.22 -4.47 9.65
C MET A 196 -13.13 -5.70 9.86
N LEU A 197 -13.35 -6.10 11.11
CA LEU A 197 -14.25 -7.18 11.51
C LEU A 197 -15.65 -6.68 11.88
N GLY A 198 -15.90 -5.38 11.78
CA GLY A 198 -17.20 -4.77 12.05
C GLY A 198 -18.10 -4.72 10.82
N PRO A 199 -19.39 -4.40 11.02
CA PRO A 199 -20.31 -4.11 9.93
C PRO A 199 -19.80 -2.93 9.08
N GLY A 200 -20.18 -2.91 7.81
CA GLY A 200 -19.94 -1.77 6.93
C GLY A 200 -20.62 -0.49 7.44
N ALA A 201 -20.19 0.67 6.95
CA ALA A 201 -20.86 1.92 7.30
C ALA A 201 -22.33 1.88 6.83
N GLY A 202 -23.26 2.07 7.77
CA GLY A 202 -24.70 2.09 7.52
C GLY A 202 -25.44 2.96 8.55
N GLY A 203 -26.48 3.65 8.12
CA GLY A 203 -27.36 4.45 8.98
C GLY A 203 -27.58 5.90 8.54
N VAL A 204 -28.60 6.53 9.12
CA VAL A 204 -29.06 7.90 8.80
C VAL A 204 -27.97 8.97 8.96
N ALA A 205 -26.99 8.76 9.85
CA ALA A 205 -25.87 9.70 10.07
C ALA A 205 -24.84 9.71 8.93
N VAL A 206 -24.54 8.53 8.36
CA VAL A 206 -23.67 8.38 7.18
C VAL A 206 -24.39 8.87 5.93
N ALA A 207 -25.70 8.59 5.82
CA ALA A 207 -26.55 9.18 4.79
C ALA A 207 -26.56 10.72 4.89
N ALA A 208 -26.73 11.30 6.08
CA ALA A 208 -26.73 12.75 6.27
C ALA A 208 -25.38 13.41 5.93
N THR A 209 -24.26 12.75 6.26
CA THR A 209 -22.92 13.26 5.89
C THR A 209 -22.69 13.14 4.38
N GLY A 210 -23.12 12.02 3.78
CA GLY A 210 -23.13 11.81 2.33
C GLY A 210 -23.97 12.84 1.58
N PHE A 211 -25.18 13.14 2.05
CA PHE A 211 -26.07 14.18 1.52
C PHE A 211 -25.49 15.60 1.68
N MET A 212 -24.76 15.87 2.77
CA MET A 212 -24.09 17.16 2.96
C MET A 212 -22.89 17.34 2.02
N THR A 213 -22.10 16.29 1.77
CA THR A 213 -21.05 16.32 0.73
C THR A 213 -21.62 16.38 -0.69
N LEU A 214 -22.80 15.78 -0.94
CA LEU A 214 -23.52 15.82 -2.22
C LEU A 214 -23.90 17.25 -2.65
N HIS A 215 -24.32 18.09 -1.69
CA HIS A 215 -24.66 19.49 -1.96
C HIS A 215 -23.46 20.43 -2.03
N ALA A 216 -22.34 20.08 -1.37
CA ALA A 216 -21.13 20.90 -1.36
C ALA A 216 -20.28 20.76 -2.64
N ASN A 217 -20.40 19.63 -3.37
CA ASN A 217 -19.65 19.35 -4.62
C ASN A 217 -20.47 19.61 -5.90
N GLY A 218 -21.49 20.48 -5.86
CA GLY A 218 -22.13 20.97 -7.08
C GLY A 218 -23.01 19.95 -7.83
N GLY A 219 -23.50 18.90 -7.16
CA GLY A 219 -24.43 17.94 -7.75
C GLY A 219 -23.77 16.84 -8.60
N ASP A 220 -22.50 16.52 -8.36
CA ASP A 220 -21.87 15.33 -8.93
C ASP A 220 -22.44 14.05 -8.27
N PHE A 221 -23.04 13.18 -9.08
CA PHE A 221 -23.79 11.97 -8.67
C PHE A 221 -22.90 10.75 -8.35
N THR A 222 -21.58 10.95 -8.21
CA THR A 222 -20.59 9.86 -8.20
C THR A 222 -20.50 9.06 -6.90
N HIS A 223 -21.02 9.54 -5.76
CA HIS A 223 -20.92 8.80 -4.49
C HIS A 223 -22.12 8.97 -3.54
N PRO A 224 -23.30 8.39 -3.84
CA PRO A 224 -24.29 8.16 -2.79
C PRO A 224 -23.69 7.17 -1.79
N ILE A 225 -23.63 7.52 -0.50
CA ILE A 225 -23.22 6.57 0.54
C ILE A 225 -24.41 5.65 0.82
N PHE A 226 -24.43 4.52 0.14
CA PHE A 226 -25.36 3.43 0.40
C PHE A 226 -24.94 2.64 1.65
N PRO A 227 -25.81 1.78 2.21
CA PRO A 227 -25.34 0.69 3.06
C PRO A 227 -24.16 -0.04 2.38
N ASN A 228 -23.21 -0.50 3.18
CA ASN A 228 -22.00 -1.14 2.65
C ASN A 228 -21.89 -2.59 3.11
N PRO A 229 -21.22 -3.45 2.31
CA PRO A 229 -20.92 -4.80 2.74
C PRO A 229 -20.06 -4.78 4.01
N HIS A 230 -20.07 -5.89 4.74
CA HIS A 230 -19.26 -6.13 5.90
C HIS A 230 -17.79 -5.92 5.57
N ARG A 231 -17.03 -5.28 6.46
CA ARG A 231 -15.63 -4.90 6.20
C ARG A 231 -14.65 -6.08 6.18
N ILE A 232 -15.14 -7.32 6.32
CA ILE A 232 -14.32 -8.53 6.53
C ILE A 232 -13.43 -8.83 5.33
N TYR A 233 -13.79 -8.36 4.13
CA TYR A 233 -12.94 -8.46 2.95
C TYR A 233 -11.58 -7.75 3.12
N GLN A 234 -11.48 -6.74 4.01
CA GLN A 234 -10.21 -6.09 4.36
C GLN A 234 -9.34 -7.02 5.22
N PHE A 235 -9.95 -7.75 6.15
CA PHE A 235 -9.25 -8.78 6.93
C PHE A 235 -8.74 -9.91 6.02
N PHE A 236 -9.58 -10.38 5.09
CA PHE A 236 -9.17 -11.35 4.06
C PHE A 236 -8.11 -10.80 3.10
N ALA A 237 -8.08 -9.49 2.84
CA ALA A 237 -6.98 -8.87 2.11
C ALA A 237 -5.67 -8.93 2.90
N ALA A 238 -5.71 -8.66 4.21
CA ALA A 238 -4.53 -8.78 5.06
C ALA A 238 -4.02 -10.23 5.17
N GLN A 239 -4.92 -11.21 5.25
CA GLN A 239 -4.55 -12.63 5.19
C GLN A 239 -3.87 -12.99 3.86
N ARG A 240 -4.43 -12.58 2.72
CA ARG A 240 -3.80 -12.82 1.41
C ARG A 240 -2.42 -12.15 1.27
N LEU A 241 -2.26 -10.95 1.82
CA LEU A 241 -0.96 -10.28 1.85
C LEU A 241 0.03 -11.03 2.75
N ALA A 242 -0.42 -11.53 3.90
CA ALA A 242 0.39 -12.39 4.77
C ALA A 242 0.78 -13.69 4.06
N ASP A 243 -0.15 -14.34 3.35
CA ASP A 243 0.11 -15.56 2.58
C ASP A 243 1.14 -15.33 1.48
N LEU A 244 1.10 -14.19 0.78
CA LEU A 244 2.12 -13.82 -0.20
C LEU A 244 3.51 -13.70 0.46
N ILE A 245 3.60 -13.02 1.60
CA ILE A 245 4.87 -12.88 2.34
C ILE A 245 5.36 -14.26 2.81
N ILE A 246 4.48 -15.07 3.38
CA ILE A 246 4.79 -16.43 3.83
C ILE A 246 5.23 -17.31 2.66
N GLN A 247 4.60 -17.18 1.49
CA GLN A 247 4.99 -17.92 0.29
C GLN A 247 6.43 -17.58 -0.12
N ILE A 248 6.80 -16.30 -0.12
CA ILE A 248 8.18 -15.86 -0.38
C ILE A 248 9.14 -16.42 0.69
N ARG A 249 8.74 -16.39 1.96
CA ARG A 249 9.55 -16.88 3.09
C ARG A 249 9.70 -18.39 3.15
N LYS A 250 8.75 -19.15 2.58
CA LYS A 250 8.76 -20.62 2.55
C LYS A 250 9.65 -21.18 1.45
N GLU A 251 9.85 -20.43 0.37
CA GLU A 251 10.63 -20.88 -0.78
C GLU A 251 12.14 -20.72 -0.47
N PRO A 252 12.94 -21.80 -0.44
CA PRO A 252 14.35 -21.72 -0.02
C PRO A 252 15.20 -20.72 -0.81
N VAL A 253 14.87 -20.48 -2.08
CA VAL A 253 15.63 -19.52 -2.91
C VAL A 253 15.31 -18.06 -2.61
N THR A 254 14.17 -17.76 -1.97
CA THR A 254 13.73 -16.40 -1.62
C THR A 254 13.51 -16.20 -0.12
N GLU A 255 13.75 -17.22 0.71
CA GLU A 255 13.46 -17.17 2.16
C GLU A 255 14.14 -15.98 2.85
N ASN A 256 15.34 -15.63 2.38
CA ASN A 256 16.18 -14.55 2.90
C ASN A 256 16.08 -13.24 2.09
N ASP A 257 15.21 -13.16 1.08
CA ASP A 257 15.10 -11.97 0.24
C ASP A 257 14.55 -10.79 1.03
N VAL A 258 15.06 -9.60 0.76
CA VAL A 258 14.58 -8.37 1.41
C VAL A 258 13.22 -7.99 0.82
N ILE A 259 12.18 -7.97 1.65
CA ILE A 259 10.82 -7.59 1.25
C ILE A 259 10.51 -6.20 1.80
N ASN A 260 10.08 -5.29 0.94
CA ASN A 260 9.62 -3.95 1.32
C ASN A 260 8.15 -3.80 0.95
N ILE A 261 7.35 -3.13 1.78
CA ILE A 261 5.98 -2.76 1.42
C ILE A 261 5.85 -1.25 1.35
N VAL A 262 5.33 -0.75 0.23
CA VAL A 262 4.86 0.63 0.10
C VAL A 262 3.35 0.59 0.05
N ALA A 263 2.70 1.14 1.06
CA ALA A 263 1.27 1.06 1.25
C ALA A 263 0.63 2.45 1.27
N HIS A 264 -0.55 2.57 0.69
CA HIS A 264 -1.32 3.81 0.62
C HIS A 264 -2.68 3.67 1.30
N SER A 265 -3.08 4.71 2.05
CA SER A 265 -4.41 4.82 2.65
C SER A 265 -4.80 3.55 3.43
N GLN A 266 -5.99 2.96 3.23
CA GLN A 266 -6.41 1.73 3.92
C GLN A 266 -5.43 0.55 3.77
N GLY A 267 -4.66 0.52 2.67
CA GLY A 267 -3.59 -0.44 2.45
C GLY A 267 -2.53 -0.44 3.56
N THR A 268 -2.35 0.67 4.27
CA THR A 268 -1.42 0.77 5.42
C THR A 268 -1.90 -0.09 6.59
N ILE A 269 -3.19 -0.10 6.90
CA ILE A 269 -3.77 -0.88 7.99
C ILE A 269 -3.79 -2.37 7.62
N ILE A 270 -4.08 -2.68 6.34
CA ILE A 270 -3.95 -4.04 5.79
C ILE A 270 -2.50 -4.54 5.95
N THR A 271 -1.53 -3.69 5.64
CA THR A 271 -0.09 -4.00 5.80
C THR A 271 0.30 -4.25 7.25
N MET A 272 -0.22 -3.46 8.19
CA MET A 272 0.01 -3.65 9.62
C MET A 272 -0.50 -5.02 10.09
N LEU A 273 -1.76 -5.35 9.77
CA LEU A 273 -2.37 -6.63 10.15
C LEU A 273 -1.66 -7.81 9.45
N ALA A 274 -1.33 -7.68 8.17
CA ALA A 274 -0.64 -8.75 7.43
C ALA A 274 0.68 -9.15 8.10
N ASN A 275 1.51 -8.18 8.51
CA ASN A 275 2.77 -8.48 9.20
C ASN A 275 2.56 -9.14 10.57
N MET A 276 1.51 -8.76 11.32
CA MET A 276 1.15 -9.45 12.56
C MET A 276 0.73 -10.90 12.31
N LEU A 277 -0.03 -11.17 11.24
CA LEU A 277 -0.42 -12.52 10.83
C LEU A 277 0.78 -13.36 10.38
N VAL A 278 1.73 -12.77 9.64
CA VAL A 278 3.00 -13.42 9.25
C VAL A 278 3.75 -13.88 10.50
N LYS A 279 3.85 -13.00 11.51
CA LYS A 279 4.52 -13.35 12.77
C LYS A 279 3.77 -14.42 13.55
N GLN A 280 2.44 -14.31 13.61
CA GLN A 280 1.59 -15.32 14.24
C GLN A 280 1.77 -16.70 13.59
N ALA A 281 2.01 -16.75 12.27
CA ALA A 281 2.32 -17.97 11.55
C ALA A 281 3.77 -18.47 11.73
N GLY A 282 4.60 -17.79 12.52
CA GLY A 282 5.97 -18.20 12.83
C GLY A 282 7.03 -17.74 11.82
N TYR A 283 6.69 -16.86 10.89
CA TYR A 283 7.61 -16.31 9.89
C TYR A 283 8.08 -14.90 10.26
N ASP A 284 9.18 -14.47 9.67
CA ASP A 284 9.65 -13.10 9.85
C ASP A 284 8.82 -12.11 9.02
N PRO A 285 8.45 -10.95 9.61
CA PRO A 285 7.74 -9.90 8.90
C PRO A 285 8.60 -9.34 7.75
N VAL A 286 8.02 -8.44 6.95
CA VAL A 286 8.79 -7.75 5.91
C VAL A 286 9.90 -6.90 6.51
N ASN A 287 10.90 -6.55 5.70
CA ASN A 287 12.08 -5.82 6.15
C ASN A 287 11.79 -4.33 6.36
N CYS A 288 10.90 -3.72 5.57
CA CYS A 288 10.57 -2.31 5.70
C CYS A 288 9.13 -2.05 5.29
N THR A 289 8.46 -1.12 5.98
CA THR A 289 7.15 -0.61 5.58
C THR A 289 7.18 0.90 5.40
N ILE A 290 6.59 1.38 4.30
CA ILE A 290 6.37 2.80 4.03
C ILE A 290 4.86 3.01 3.99
N LEU A 291 4.32 3.65 5.02
CA LEU A 291 2.91 3.95 5.19
C LEU A 291 2.67 5.38 4.69
N THR A 292 1.97 5.50 3.56
CA THR A 292 1.65 6.79 2.94
C THR A 292 0.18 7.11 3.18
N HIS A 293 -0.10 8.31 3.72
CA HIS A 293 -1.48 8.78 3.94
C HIS A 293 -2.33 7.78 4.76
N SER A 294 -1.74 7.14 5.77
CA SER A 294 -2.41 6.16 6.62
C SER A 294 -3.63 6.76 7.37
N PRO A 295 -4.84 6.21 7.23
CA PRO A 295 -6.03 6.64 7.98
C PRO A 295 -6.04 6.09 9.41
N TYR A 296 -5.04 5.30 9.82
CA TYR A 296 -4.92 4.79 11.17
C TYR A 296 -4.89 5.95 12.18
N SER A 297 -5.82 5.98 13.13
CA SER A 297 -5.90 7.04 14.16
C SER A 297 -5.34 6.53 15.49
N LEU A 298 -4.53 7.35 16.15
CA LEU A 298 -3.99 7.10 17.50
C LEU A 298 -4.95 7.51 18.62
N GLU A 299 -6.07 8.14 18.25
CA GLU A 299 -7.07 8.68 19.17
C GLU A 299 -8.45 8.16 18.78
N GLU A 300 -9.30 7.92 19.77
CA GLU A 300 -10.72 7.71 19.56
C GLU A 300 -11.39 9.01 19.07
N ARG A 301 -12.42 8.88 18.24
CA ARG A 301 -13.17 10.04 17.71
C ARG A 301 -14.61 9.99 18.23
N LEU A 302 -15.12 11.11 18.71
CA LEU A 302 -16.49 11.20 19.24
C LEU A 302 -17.56 10.67 18.26
N LEU A 303 -17.41 10.98 16.96
CA LEU A 303 -18.32 10.52 15.90
C LEU A 303 -18.16 9.02 15.58
N GLU A 304 -16.97 8.47 15.79
CA GLU A 304 -16.70 7.03 15.65
C GLU A 304 -17.28 6.26 16.85
N ASN A 305 -17.03 6.75 18.06
CA ASN A 305 -17.60 6.21 19.30
C ASN A 305 -19.13 6.26 19.35
N ALA A 306 -19.76 7.14 18.55
CA ALA A 306 -21.21 7.22 18.40
C ALA A 306 -21.80 6.14 17.46
N GLN A 307 -20.96 5.40 16.71
CA GLN A 307 -21.41 4.26 15.90
C GLN A 307 -21.63 3.03 16.78
N SER A 308 -22.46 2.08 16.33
CA SER A 308 -22.64 0.81 17.03
C SER A 308 -21.39 -0.07 16.92
N GLY A 309 -20.89 -0.62 18.03
CA GLY A 309 -19.76 -1.55 18.05
C GLY A 309 -18.85 -1.39 19.27
N HIS A 310 -17.85 -2.25 19.39
CA HIS A 310 -16.78 -2.11 20.39
C HIS A 310 -15.63 -1.29 19.79
N HIS A 311 -15.63 0.02 20.06
CA HIS A 311 -14.60 0.93 19.54
C HIS A 311 -13.32 0.82 20.36
N GLN A 312 -12.17 0.76 19.66
CA GLN A 312 -10.89 0.78 20.34
C GLN A 312 -10.63 2.14 21.00
N THR A 313 -10.25 2.10 22.28
CA THR A 313 -9.79 3.28 23.02
C THR A 313 -8.49 3.83 22.42
N SER A 314 -8.21 5.10 22.69
CA SER A 314 -6.95 5.75 22.30
C SER A 314 -5.72 4.94 22.77
N VAL A 315 -5.75 4.42 24.01
CA VAL A 315 -4.66 3.60 24.56
C VAL A 315 -4.46 2.31 23.76
N ALA A 316 -5.55 1.60 23.41
CA ALA A 316 -5.46 0.36 22.63
C ALA A 316 -4.91 0.61 21.22
N ARG A 317 -5.29 1.72 20.59
CA ARG A 317 -4.77 2.13 19.26
C ARG A 317 -3.28 2.43 19.30
N GLN A 318 -2.83 3.20 20.30
CA GLN A 318 -1.43 3.51 20.49
C GLN A 318 -0.62 2.24 20.78
N GLN A 319 -1.11 1.36 21.65
CA GLN A 319 -0.46 0.09 21.95
C GLN A 319 -0.37 -0.81 20.72
N THR A 320 -1.42 -0.88 19.91
CA THR A 320 -1.44 -1.66 18.66
C THR A 320 -0.38 -1.15 17.68
N PHE A 321 -0.27 0.17 17.50
CA PHE A 321 0.75 0.76 16.63
C PHE A 321 2.17 0.55 17.17
N SER A 322 2.38 0.71 18.48
CA SER A 322 3.67 0.43 19.13
C SER A 322 4.06 -1.05 19.00
N ASN A 323 3.10 -1.98 19.15
CA ASN A 323 3.33 -3.41 18.95
C ASN A 323 3.70 -3.74 17.50
N PHE A 324 3.04 -3.10 16.53
CA PHE A 324 3.43 -3.21 15.12
C PHE A 324 4.87 -2.73 14.89
N CYS A 325 5.23 -1.57 15.43
CA CYS A 325 6.59 -1.07 15.27
C CYS A 325 7.62 -1.96 15.99
N ALA A 326 7.31 -2.48 17.18
CA ALA A 326 8.16 -3.42 17.91
C ALA A 326 8.33 -4.75 17.16
N LEU A 327 7.27 -5.24 16.51
CA LEU A 327 7.33 -6.39 15.62
C LEU A 327 8.32 -6.14 14.47
N MET A 328 8.22 -5.01 13.79
CA MET A 328 9.15 -4.65 12.72
C MET A 328 10.58 -4.49 13.26
N ALA A 329 10.73 -3.97 14.47
CA ALA A 329 12.01 -3.74 15.11
C ALA A 329 12.82 -5.02 15.39
N THR A 330 12.23 -6.22 15.28
CA THR A 330 12.99 -7.48 15.43
C THR A 330 14.08 -7.64 14.36
N GLN A 331 13.96 -6.93 13.24
CA GLN A 331 14.98 -6.88 12.18
C GLN A 331 15.78 -5.56 12.19
N TYR A 332 15.51 -4.66 13.13
CA TYR A 332 16.12 -3.34 13.16
C TYR A 332 17.51 -3.36 13.80
N LYS A 333 18.51 -2.97 13.02
CA LYS A 333 19.90 -2.82 13.48
C LYS A 333 20.31 -1.35 13.69
N GLY A 334 19.55 -0.43 13.09
CA GLY A 334 19.91 0.99 13.02
C GLY A 334 21.12 1.27 12.13
N GLY A 335 21.32 2.55 11.79
CA GLY A 335 22.52 3.01 11.09
C GLY A 335 22.55 2.74 9.58
N GLU A 336 23.76 2.52 9.08
CA GLU A 336 24.08 2.34 7.67
C GLU A 336 24.47 0.87 7.38
N VAL A 337 24.35 0.47 6.11
CA VAL A 337 24.87 -0.80 5.60
C VAL A 337 26.35 -0.93 5.95
N THR A 338 26.72 -2.07 6.54
CA THR A 338 28.09 -2.29 7.02
C THR A 338 29.07 -2.46 5.87
N GLU A 339 30.37 -2.26 6.14
CA GLU A 339 31.43 -2.55 5.17
C GLU A 339 31.40 -4.01 4.69
N ALA A 340 31.14 -4.95 5.60
CA ALA A 340 31.04 -6.36 5.28
C ALA A 340 29.87 -6.65 4.34
N ASP A 341 28.70 -6.04 4.58
CA ASP A 341 27.53 -6.21 3.72
C ASP A 341 27.75 -5.58 2.34
N MET A 342 28.40 -4.40 2.27
CA MET A 342 28.77 -3.78 0.99
C MET A 342 29.72 -4.69 0.19
N LEU A 343 30.77 -5.23 0.83
CA LEU A 343 31.70 -6.16 0.19
C LEU A 343 30.99 -7.43 -0.29
N ALA A 344 30.08 -7.98 0.51
CA ALA A 344 29.28 -9.16 0.13
C ALA A 344 28.39 -8.88 -1.09
N MET A 345 27.71 -7.73 -1.12
CA MET A 345 26.87 -7.34 -2.26
C MET A 345 27.68 -6.99 -3.52
N GLU A 346 28.89 -6.45 -3.37
CA GLU A 346 29.84 -6.23 -4.47
C GLU A 346 30.32 -7.58 -5.04
N ALA A 347 30.66 -8.54 -4.17
CA ALA A 347 31.06 -9.90 -4.58
C ALA A 347 29.92 -10.67 -5.27
N ALA A 348 28.69 -10.52 -4.78
CA ALA A 348 27.49 -11.09 -5.38
C ALA A 348 27.05 -10.38 -6.67
N CYS A 349 27.75 -9.32 -7.08
CA CYS A 349 27.42 -8.47 -8.24
C CYS A 349 26.06 -7.76 -8.13
N THR A 350 25.45 -7.72 -6.94
CA THR A 350 24.23 -6.92 -6.66
C THR A 350 24.55 -5.42 -6.73
N LEU A 351 25.66 -5.02 -6.10
CA LEU A 351 26.24 -3.68 -6.23
C LEU A 351 27.24 -3.62 -7.39
N ARG A 352 27.51 -2.39 -7.85
CA ARG A 352 28.58 -2.11 -8.81
C ARG A 352 29.95 -2.33 -8.16
N LYS A 353 30.99 -2.49 -8.99
CA LYS A 353 32.38 -2.49 -8.52
C LYS A 353 32.65 -1.22 -7.68
N PRO A 354 33.56 -1.27 -6.68
CA PRO A 354 33.78 -0.17 -5.75
C PRO A 354 33.98 1.21 -6.42
N SER A 355 34.68 1.27 -7.55
CA SER A 355 34.92 2.53 -8.29
C SER A 355 33.65 3.22 -8.80
N ASP A 356 32.58 2.45 -9.04
CA ASP A 356 31.34 2.90 -9.66
C ASP A 356 30.15 2.76 -8.70
N ASN A 357 30.38 2.41 -7.44
CA ASN A 357 29.34 2.14 -6.45
C ASN A 357 28.93 3.43 -5.73
N PRO A 358 27.71 3.97 -5.92
CA PRO A 358 27.29 5.22 -5.28
C PRO A 358 27.31 5.14 -3.75
N LEU A 359 27.10 3.95 -3.17
CA LEU A 359 27.17 3.74 -1.73
C LEU A 359 28.58 4.01 -1.18
N ARG A 360 29.64 3.87 -1.99
CA ARG A 360 31.03 4.21 -1.61
C ARG A 360 31.31 5.71 -1.67
N GLN A 361 30.50 6.47 -2.40
CA GLN A 361 30.73 7.88 -2.73
C GLN A 361 29.88 8.82 -1.88
N ASP A 362 28.67 8.40 -1.50
CA ASP A 362 27.71 9.22 -0.75
C ASP A 362 27.00 8.38 0.31
N ALA A 363 27.20 8.75 1.58
CA ALA A 363 26.63 8.08 2.74
C ALA A 363 25.09 8.03 2.72
N ARG A 364 24.42 8.98 2.04
CA ARG A 364 22.95 9.05 1.96
C ARG A 364 22.34 7.86 1.20
N PHE A 365 23.15 7.13 0.42
CA PHE A 365 22.77 5.88 -0.23
C PHE A 365 22.99 4.63 0.65
N ARG A 366 23.72 4.73 1.76
CA ARG A 366 24.06 3.59 2.64
C ARG A 366 23.01 3.30 3.71
N ARG A 367 21.81 3.85 3.62
CA ARG A 367 20.75 3.57 4.63
C ARG A 367 20.38 2.09 4.67
N ASP A 368 20.49 1.49 5.85
CA ASP A 368 19.87 0.21 6.14
C ASP A 368 18.43 0.46 6.59
N ASN A 369 17.47 -0.13 5.90
CA ASN A 369 16.04 0.05 6.16
C ASN A 369 15.41 -1.16 6.86
N ASN A 370 16.20 -2.20 7.18
CA ASN A 370 15.70 -3.37 7.90
C ASN A 370 15.05 -2.96 9.23
N GLY A 371 13.86 -3.49 9.46
CA GLY A 371 13.00 -3.22 10.60
C GLY A 371 12.41 -1.80 10.68
N LYS A 372 12.61 -0.91 9.69
CA LYS A 372 12.07 0.46 9.75
C LYS A 372 10.59 0.52 9.38
N VAL A 373 9.87 1.39 10.07
CA VAL A 373 8.51 1.83 9.74
C VAL A 373 8.56 3.31 9.38
N TYR A 374 8.20 3.65 8.16
CA TYR A 374 8.09 5.02 7.71
C TYR A 374 6.62 5.48 7.75
N ASN A 375 6.34 6.59 8.43
CA ASN A 375 5.10 7.35 8.29
C ASN A 375 5.33 8.54 7.37
N TYR A 376 4.80 8.46 6.15
CA TYR A 376 4.82 9.54 5.17
C TYR A 376 3.47 10.23 5.25
N PHE A 377 3.47 11.45 5.80
CA PHE A 377 2.25 12.18 6.11
C PHE A 377 2.16 13.51 5.40
N CYS A 378 0.93 13.95 5.13
CA CYS A 378 0.64 15.19 4.41
C CYS A 378 -0.42 16.02 5.15
N PRO A 379 -0.06 17.17 5.73
CA PRO A 379 -1.01 18.10 6.35
C PRO A 379 -2.07 18.66 5.38
N ASN A 380 -1.79 18.65 4.07
CA ASN A 380 -2.71 19.06 3.00
C ASN A 380 -3.67 17.95 2.55
N ASP A 381 -3.63 16.76 3.17
CA ASP A 381 -4.53 15.65 2.82
C ASP A 381 -5.97 15.93 3.28
N GLY A 382 -6.85 16.23 2.33
CA GLY A 382 -8.27 16.49 2.57
C GLY A 382 -9.10 15.23 2.90
N THR A 383 -8.60 14.04 2.62
CA THR A 383 -9.31 12.78 2.87
C THR A 383 -9.04 12.31 4.29
N VAL A 384 -7.76 12.25 4.68
CA VAL A 384 -7.37 11.74 6.00
C VAL A 384 -7.57 12.79 7.12
N SER A 385 -7.75 14.06 6.76
CA SER A 385 -8.10 15.15 7.69
C SER A 385 -9.58 15.25 8.06
N LEU A 386 -10.46 14.41 7.50
CA LEU A 386 -11.87 14.38 7.89
C LEU A 386 -11.99 14.20 9.41
N LYS A 387 -12.92 14.92 10.05
CA LYS A 387 -13.02 15.01 11.53
C LYS A 387 -13.20 13.66 12.21
N ASN A 388 -13.81 12.69 11.53
CA ASN A 388 -14.01 11.31 12.00
C ASN A 388 -12.83 10.37 11.70
N ILE A 389 -11.82 10.82 10.96
CA ILE A 389 -10.62 10.04 10.61
C ILE A 389 -9.41 10.60 11.37
N GLN A 390 -8.86 11.73 10.92
CA GLN A 390 -7.67 12.37 11.47
C GLN A 390 -6.52 11.38 11.74
N GLY A 391 -6.19 10.60 10.71
CA GLY A 391 -5.18 9.54 10.78
C GLY A 391 -3.74 10.06 10.80
N ILE A 392 -2.79 9.19 11.16
CA ILE A 392 -1.35 9.49 11.25
C ILE A 392 -0.75 9.94 9.91
N GLY A 393 -1.38 9.59 8.79
CA GLY A 393 -0.99 10.02 7.44
C GLY A 393 -1.36 11.46 7.09
N TRP A 394 -2.21 12.12 7.88
CA TRP A 394 -2.42 13.56 7.82
C TRP A 394 -1.72 14.27 8.97
N ARG A 395 -1.86 13.71 10.17
CA ARG A 395 -1.44 14.34 11.42
C ARG A 395 0.06 14.23 11.72
N GLY A 396 0.71 13.17 11.26
CA GLY A 396 1.97 12.72 11.85
C GLY A 396 1.74 12.00 13.19
N ILE A 397 2.82 11.50 13.79
CA ILE A 397 2.81 10.80 15.07
C ILE A 397 3.46 11.73 16.11
N PRO A 398 2.77 12.04 17.21
CA PRO A 398 3.26 12.99 18.19
C PRO A 398 4.46 12.44 18.96
N GLN A 399 5.32 13.34 19.43
CA GLN A 399 6.63 13.02 19.98
C GLN A 399 6.55 12.23 21.28
N ASN A 400 5.48 12.40 22.07
CA ASN A 400 5.21 11.60 23.27
C ASN A 400 4.97 10.11 22.98
N ILE A 401 4.68 9.73 21.73
CA ILE A 401 4.59 8.36 21.26
C ILE A 401 5.86 8.00 20.48
N ALA A 402 6.23 8.84 19.51
CA ALA A 402 7.32 8.57 18.59
C ALA A 402 8.68 8.39 19.28
N CYS A 403 8.95 9.10 20.39
CA CYS A 403 10.23 9.01 21.09
C CYS A 403 10.49 7.62 21.72
N HIS A 404 9.46 6.80 21.87
CA HIS A 404 9.55 5.44 22.40
C HIS A 404 9.70 4.37 21.31
N ILE A 405 9.73 4.76 20.03
CA ILE A 405 9.76 3.84 18.89
C ILE A 405 11.04 4.10 18.05
N PRO A 406 12.14 3.36 18.31
CA PRO A 406 13.45 3.67 17.76
C PRO A 406 13.58 3.45 16.24
N ASN A 407 12.68 2.67 15.65
CA ASN A 407 12.64 2.31 14.23
C ASN A 407 11.56 3.07 13.45
N LEU A 408 10.89 4.06 14.07
CA LEU A 408 9.89 4.91 13.43
C LEU A 408 10.54 6.13 12.79
N TYR A 409 10.25 6.35 11.52
CA TYR A 409 10.74 7.49 10.76
C TYR A 409 9.58 8.25 10.11
N GLN A 410 9.56 9.57 10.26
CA GLN A 410 8.49 10.43 9.79
C GLN A 410 9.02 11.38 8.72
N ARG A 411 8.32 11.44 7.59
CA ARG A 411 8.59 12.41 6.53
C ARG A 411 7.31 13.16 6.22
N VAL A 412 7.38 14.48 6.24
CA VAL A 412 6.27 15.35 5.92
C VAL A 412 6.32 15.76 4.46
N PHE A 413 5.16 15.80 3.82
CA PHE A 413 4.94 16.31 2.47
C PHE A 413 3.88 17.39 2.57
N TYR A 414 4.18 18.62 2.19
CA TYR A 414 3.21 19.70 2.22
C TYR A 414 3.42 20.63 1.03
N GLN A 415 2.36 21.30 0.59
CA GLN A 415 2.38 22.14 -0.60
C GLN A 415 3.50 23.19 -0.51
N HIS A 416 4.32 23.31 -1.56
CA HIS A 416 5.51 24.17 -1.63
C HIS A 416 6.62 23.82 -0.63
N GLY A 417 6.47 22.73 0.10
CA GLY A 417 7.37 22.34 1.17
C GLY A 417 8.60 21.62 0.66
N HIS A 418 9.74 21.88 1.30
CA HIS A 418 10.94 21.11 1.03
C HIS A 418 10.90 19.74 1.69
N VAL A 419 11.22 18.71 0.91
CA VAL A 419 11.28 17.33 1.35
C VAL A 419 12.69 16.79 1.16
N GLY A 420 13.24 16.19 2.22
CA GLY A 420 14.51 15.47 2.12
C GLY A 420 15.73 16.20 2.67
N PHE A 421 15.58 17.37 3.29
CA PHE A 421 16.67 17.97 4.06
C PHE A 421 17.01 17.15 5.32
N PRO A 422 18.21 17.33 5.90
CA PRO A 422 18.59 16.70 7.15
C PRO A 422 17.60 17.06 8.28
N PRO A 423 17.23 16.11 9.14
CA PRO A 423 16.34 16.39 10.26
C PRO A 423 17.01 17.33 11.27
N ASP A 424 16.30 18.38 11.70
CA ASP A 424 16.80 19.40 12.63
C ASP A 424 16.34 19.18 14.08
N LYS A 425 15.62 18.07 14.34
CA LYS A 425 15.05 17.68 15.64
C LYS A 425 14.03 18.66 16.22
N THR A 426 13.54 19.61 15.43
CA THR A 426 12.49 20.53 15.85
C THR A 426 11.11 19.93 15.57
N CYS A 427 10.11 20.41 16.30
CA CYS A 427 8.73 20.09 15.99
C CYS A 427 8.31 20.81 14.71
N PHE A 428 7.71 20.07 13.79
CA PHE A 428 7.16 20.61 12.55
C PHE A 428 5.96 21.52 12.84
N GLU A 429 5.98 22.70 12.23
CA GLU A 429 4.81 23.57 12.10
C GLU A 429 4.51 23.77 10.61
N LEU A 430 3.23 23.61 10.23
CA LEU A 430 2.81 23.84 8.85
C LEU A 430 2.92 25.36 8.55
N PRO A 431 3.63 25.77 7.49
CA PRO A 431 3.67 27.18 7.09
C PRO A 431 2.29 27.75 6.81
N ALA A 432 2.17 29.08 6.91
CA ALA A 432 0.92 29.77 6.66
C ALA A 432 0.42 29.53 5.22
N ILE A 433 -0.89 29.28 5.09
CA ILE A 433 -1.56 29.05 3.80
C ILE A 433 -1.36 30.27 2.89
N GLN A 434 -0.87 30.03 1.68
CA GLN A 434 -0.65 31.05 0.66
C GLN A 434 -1.90 31.25 -0.23
N LYS A 435 -1.95 32.38 -0.94
CA LYS A 435 -3.02 32.64 -1.90
C LYS A 435 -2.95 31.61 -3.03
N GLY A 436 -4.01 30.80 -3.15
CA GLY A 436 -4.08 29.77 -4.18
C GLY A 436 -3.67 28.38 -3.70
N ASP A 437 -3.38 28.20 -2.42
CA ASP A 437 -3.21 26.86 -1.85
C ASP A 437 -4.53 26.08 -1.82
N ALA A 438 -4.43 24.76 -1.72
CA ALA A 438 -5.57 23.88 -1.57
C ALA A 438 -6.37 24.24 -0.31
N LYS A 439 -7.69 24.33 -0.43
CA LYS A 439 -8.61 24.61 0.69
C LYS A 439 -9.69 23.55 0.75
N TYR A 440 -9.94 23.06 1.96
CA TYR A 440 -11.00 22.12 2.27
C TYR A 440 -12.01 22.75 3.22
N SER A 441 -13.21 22.19 3.26
CA SER A 441 -14.28 22.69 4.12
C SER A 441 -13.96 22.48 5.61
N SER A 442 -13.93 23.55 6.39
CA SER A 442 -13.77 23.47 7.86
C SER A 442 -14.97 22.83 8.56
N VAL A 443 -16.08 22.63 7.84
CA VAL A 443 -17.25 21.90 8.34
C VAL A 443 -16.93 20.40 8.47
N THR A 444 -16.32 19.81 7.45
CA THR A 444 -16.03 18.37 7.37
C THR A 444 -14.62 18.01 7.82
N ASN A 445 -13.66 18.92 7.64
CA ASN A 445 -12.24 18.68 7.85
C ASN A 445 -11.71 19.36 9.11
N ALA A 446 -10.75 18.70 9.75
CA ALA A 446 -9.93 19.31 10.79
C ALA A 446 -8.87 20.21 10.16
N ILE A 447 -8.57 21.32 10.84
CA ILE A 447 -7.47 22.22 10.45
C ILE A 447 -6.19 21.69 11.09
N TYR A 448 -5.11 21.58 10.31
CA TYR A 448 -3.84 21.14 10.84
C TYR A 448 -3.25 22.20 11.78
N SER A 449 -3.09 21.86 13.05
CA SER A 449 -2.55 22.76 14.09
C SER A 449 -1.50 22.09 14.98
N ALA A 450 -0.99 20.93 14.58
CA ALA A 450 -0.04 20.16 15.37
C ALA A 450 1.33 20.87 15.44
N ARG A 451 1.97 20.80 16.62
CA ARG A 451 3.28 21.39 16.94
C ARG A 451 4.15 20.45 17.78
N ASP A 452 3.87 19.17 17.69
CA ASP A 452 4.40 18.10 18.54
C ASP A 452 4.90 16.91 17.74
N VAL A 453 5.12 17.07 16.43
CA VAL A 453 5.63 16.03 15.54
C VAL A 453 7.05 16.38 15.12
N VAL A 454 8.04 15.53 15.43
CA VAL A 454 9.42 15.73 14.98
C VAL A 454 9.66 14.97 13.67
N ILE A 455 10.19 15.67 12.66
CA ILE A 455 10.58 15.05 11.39
C ILE A 455 11.98 14.47 11.55
N ASN A 456 12.05 13.14 11.55
CA ASN A 456 13.29 12.39 11.68
C ASN A 456 13.62 11.54 10.43
N GLY A 457 12.80 11.63 9.37
CA GLY A 457 13.10 11.02 8.07
C GLY A 457 14.43 11.52 7.53
N GLU A 458 15.30 10.59 7.10
CA GLU A 458 16.71 10.94 6.89
C GLU A 458 16.92 11.73 5.59
N GLU A 459 18.04 12.43 5.48
CA GLU A 459 18.36 13.28 4.33
C GLU A 459 18.31 12.51 3.00
N LEU A 460 17.67 13.07 1.97
CA LEU A 460 17.67 12.50 0.62
C LEU A 460 18.91 12.94 -0.17
N PRO A 461 19.44 12.09 -1.07
CA PRO A 461 20.54 12.50 -1.96
C PRO A 461 20.20 13.75 -2.77
N GLU A 462 18.92 13.90 -3.13
CA GLU A 462 18.37 15.09 -3.76
C GLU A 462 17.08 15.50 -3.03
N PRO A 463 17.15 16.55 -2.19
CA PRO A 463 15.95 17.21 -1.68
C PRO A 463 15.17 17.87 -2.82
N PHE A 464 13.86 18.00 -2.65
CA PHE A 464 12.97 18.59 -3.66
C PHE A 464 11.86 19.41 -3.02
N VAL A 465 11.19 20.25 -3.81
CA VAL A 465 9.97 20.97 -3.40
C VAL A 465 8.78 20.11 -3.77
N PHE A 466 7.92 19.82 -2.80
CA PHE A 466 6.73 19.02 -3.01
C PHE A 466 5.60 19.85 -3.61
N GLU A 467 4.94 19.27 -4.59
CA GLU A 467 3.77 19.82 -5.27
C GLU A 467 2.61 18.84 -5.08
N LEU A 468 1.41 19.36 -4.84
CA LEU A 468 0.22 18.54 -4.73
C LEU A 468 -0.21 18.01 -6.09
N GLN A 469 -0.81 16.82 -6.10
CA GLN A 469 -1.43 16.29 -7.31
C GLN A 469 -2.53 17.25 -7.79
N GLY A 470 -2.46 17.63 -9.07
CA GLY A 470 -3.40 18.56 -9.67
C GLY A 470 -3.20 20.04 -9.32
N GLU A 471 -2.15 20.38 -8.55
CA GLU A 471 -1.82 21.77 -8.23
C GLU A 471 -1.66 22.66 -9.47
N LYS A 472 -1.11 22.08 -10.54
CA LYS A 472 -0.86 22.75 -11.83
C LYS A 472 -2.02 22.63 -12.82
N ASN A 473 -3.13 21.97 -12.48
CA ASN A 473 -4.28 21.75 -13.37
C ASN A 473 -5.26 22.93 -13.38
N ARG A 474 -4.77 24.17 -13.22
CA ARG A 474 -5.59 25.38 -13.19
C ARG A 474 -5.78 26.03 -14.54
#